data_AF-A0A3D1BTR0-F1
#
_entry.id   AF-A0A3D1BTR0-F1
#
_cell.length_a   1.000
_cell.length_b   1.000
_cell.length_c   1.000
_cell.angle_alpha   90.00
_cell.angle_beta   90.00
_cell.angle_gamma   90.00
#
_symmetry.space_group_name_H-M   'P 1'
#
loop_
_entity.id
_entity.type
_entity.pdbx_description
1 polymer ?
#
loop_
_entity_poly.entity_id
_entity_poly.type
_entity_poly.pdbx_seq_one_letter_code
_entity_poly.pdbx_strand_id
1 'polypeptide(L)' 'MTIPPEIISISRYYGGNTSFVIGGGGNTSFKSGDNLWIKASGVRLADIDENEFVCLSREKLDHISTA' A
#
# COMPACT_ATOMS: atom_id res chain seq x y z
N MET A 1 -4.99 1.43 -14.87
CA MET A 1 -3.64 1.66 -14.33
C MET A 1 -3.16 0.36 -13.73
N THR A 2 -1.92 -0.06 -14.03
CA THR A 2 -1.39 -1.34 -13.54
C THR A 2 -0.68 -1.14 -12.21
N ILE A 3 -0.94 -2.01 -11.24
CA ILE A 3 -0.26 -1.99 -9.94
C ILE A 3 1.12 -2.63 -10.07
N PRO A 4 2.17 -2.04 -9.47
CA PRO A 4 3.49 -2.66 -9.41
C PRO A 4 3.44 -4.00 -8.64
N PRO A 5 3.78 -5.15 -9.25
CA PRO A 5 3.66 -6.46 -8.59
C PRO A 5 4.56 -6.61 -7.34
N GLU A 6 5.60 -5.78 -7.23
CA GLU A 6 6.52 -5.74 -6.09
C GLU A 6 5.79 -5.35 -4.79
N ILE A 7 4.76 -4.49 -4.88
CA ILE A 7 4.02 -4.03 -3.68
C ILE A 7 3.19 -5.17 -3.08
N ILE A 8 2.70 -6.11 -3.88
CA ILE A 8 1.95 -7.28 -3.39
C ILE A 8 2.92 -8.23 -2.68
N SER A 9 4.07 -8.49 -3.31
CA SER A 9 5.10 -9.41 -2.77
C SER A 9 5.63 -8.93 -1.42
N ILE A 10 5.98 -7.64 -1.30
CA ILE A 10 6.48 -7.08 -0.04
C ILE A 10 5.39 -7.04 1.04
N SER A 11 4.13 -6.76 0.65
CA SER A 11 3.00 -6.77 1.58
C SER A 11 2.79 -8.16 2.19
N ARG A 12 2.76 -9.20 1.37
CA ARG A 12 2.57 -10.58 1.83
C ARG A 12 3.75 -11.06 2.67
N TYR A 13 4.98 -10.68 2.30
CA TYR A 13 6.18 -11.02 3.08
C TYR A 13 6.12 -10.48 4.51
N TYR A 14 5.86 -9.18 4.68
CA TYR A 14 5.77 -8.58 6.02
C TYR A 14 4.47 -8.95 6.74
N GLY A 15 3.35 -9.03 6.02
CA GLY A 15 2.03 -9.35 6.58
C GLY A 15 1.91 -10.79 7.08
N GLY A 16 2.62 -11.74 6.47
CA GLY A 16 2.64 -13.15 6.88
C GLY A 16 3.51 -13.43 8.11
N ASN A 17 4.26 -12.45 8.63
CA ASN A 17 5.16 -12.62 9.76
C ASN A 17 4.75 -11.71 10.92
N THR A 18 4.29 -12.34 12.00
CA THR A 18 3.78 -11.67 13.21
C THR A 18 4.85 -10.89 13.98
N SER A 19 6.13 -11.11 13.68
CA SER A 19 7.23 -10.30 14.21
C SER A 19 7.23 -8.88 13.64
N PHE A 20 6.59 -8.67 12.49
CA PHE A 20 6.48 -7.36 11.84
C PHE A 20 5.10 -6.73 11.99
N VAL A 21 4.03 -7.54 11.90
CA VAL A 21 2.65 -7.05 11.90
C VAL A 21 1.81 -7.84 12.91
N ILE A 22 1.29 -7.13 13.93
CA ILE A 22 0.44 -7.69 14.98
C ILE A 22 -0.99 -7.16 14.81
N GLY A 23 -2.00 -8.01 15.05
CA GLY A 23 -3.40 -7.58 15.10
C GLY A 23 -4.02 -7.19 13.76
N GLY A 24 -3.47 -7.66 12.63
CA GLY A 24 -4.02 -7.39 11.30
C GLY A 24 -3.79 -5.97 10.78
N GLY A 25 -2.89 -5.21 11.43
CA GLY A 25 -2.51 -3.86 11.03
C GLY A 25 -1.51 -3.82 9.87
N GLY A 26 -0.70 -2.76 9.85
CA GLY A 26 0.33 -2.52 8.85
C GLY A 26 -0.20 -1.88 7.56
N ASN A 27 0.68 -1.19 6.86
CA ASN A 27 0.42 -0.58 5.57
C ASN A 27 1.67 -0.68 4.69
N THR A 28 1.44 -0.67 3.38
CA THR A 28 2.49 -0.63 2.36
C THR A 28 2.09 0.39 1.32
N SER A 29 3.09 1.06 0.75
CA SER A 29 2.87 2.01 -0.34
C SER A 29 4.01 1.97 -1.34
N PHE A 30 3.72 2.29 -2.59
CA PHE A 30 4.69 2.34 -3.69
C PHE A 30 4.52 3.65 -4.46
N LYS A 31 5.61 4.39 -4.65
CA LYS A 31 5.63 5.65 -5.41
C LYS A 31 6.19 5.37 -6.80
N SER A 32 5.50 5.79 -7.85
CA SER A 32 6.03 5.75 -9.23
C SER A 32 5.48 6.91 -10.05
N GLY A 33 6.38 7.75 -10.59
CA GLY A 33 6.00 8.95 -11.33
C GLY A 33 5.01 9.80 -10.53
N ASP A 34 3.86 10.08 -11.13
CA ASP A 34 2.78 10.90 -10.55
C ASP A 34 1.83 10.14 -9.62
N ASN A 35 2.10 8.87 -9.35
CA ASN A 35 1.19 7.98 -8.64
C ASN A 35 1.79 7.44 -7.33
N LEU A 36 0.92 7.27 -6.34
CA LEU A 36 1.18 6.57 -5.09
C LEU A 36 0.11 5.49 -4.92
N TRP A 37 0.51 4.23 -4.87
CA TRP A 37 -0.36 3.14 -4.45
C TRP A 37 -0.21 2.94 -2.96
N ILE A 38 -1.33 2.78 -2.26
CA ILE A 38 -1.36 2.49 -0.82
C ILE A 38 -2.40 1.43 -0.53
N LYS A 39 -2.07 0.51 0.37
CA LYS A 39 -3.03 -0.51 0.85
C LYS A 39 -4.34 0.15 1.31
N ALA A 40 -5.47 -0.40 0.86
CA ALA A 40 -6.80 -0.02 1.31
C ALA A 40 -7.08 -0.47 2.76
N SER A 41 -8.02 0.21 3.42
CA SER A 41 -8.44 -0.15 4.78
C SER A 41 -9.20 -1.47 4.81
N GLY A 42 -9.20 -2.17 5.94
CA GLY A 42 -9.97 -3.40 6.15
C GLY A 42 -9.35 -4.70 5.61
N VAL A 43 -8.19 -4.62 4.95
CA VAL A 43 -7.55 -5.77 4.28
C VAL A 43 -6.27 -6.16 5.01
N ARG A 44 -5.98 -7.45 5.21
CA ARG A 44 -4.73 -7.88 5.84
C ARG A 44 -3.59 -7.84 4.83
N LEU A 45 -2.39 -7.38 5.24
CA LEU A 45 -1.21 -7.38 4.36
C LEU A 45 -0.84 -8.79 3.84
N ALA A 46 -1.09 -9.83 4.63
CA ALA A 46 -0.84 -11.23 4.25
C ALA A 46 -1.70 -11.71 3.08
N ASP A 47 -2.91 -11.14 2.95
CA ASP A 47 -3.97 -11.62 2.06
C ASP A 47 -4.23 -10.64 0.90
N ILE A 48 -3.49 -9.54 0.82
CA ILE A 48 -3.73 -8.47 -0.15
C ILE A 48 -3.50 -8.92 -1.59
N ASP A 49 -4.31 -8.44 -2.52
CA ASP A 49 -4.18 -8.58 -3.97
C ASP A 49 -4.18 -7.21 -4.67
N GLU A 50 -4.19 -7.21 -6.00
CA GLU A 50 -4.18 -5.99 -6.80
C GLU A 50 -5.42 -5.10 -6.58
N ASN A 51 -6.56 -5.62 -6.16
CA ASN A 51 -7.79 -4.84 -6.04
C ASN A 51 -7.85 -4.01 -4.76
N GLU A 52 -7.00 -4.32 -3.77
CA GLU A 52 -6.99 -3.64 -2.48
C GLU A 52 -5.90 -2.58 -2.33
N PHE A 53 -5.43 -2.03 -3.45
CA PHE A 53 -4.61 -0.82 -3.45
C PHE A 53 -5.39 0.38 -3.98
N VAL A 54 -5.39 1.46 -3.20
CA VAL A 54 -5.88 2.75 -3.66
C VAL A 54 -4.75 3.47 -4.38
N CYS A 55 -5.03 3.95 -5.58
CA CYS A 55 -4.11 4.80 -6.32
C CYS A 55 -4.43 6.28 -6.06
N LEU A 56 -3.43 7.02 -5.61
CA LEU A 56 -3.49 8.44 -5.33
C LEU A 56 -2.62 9.21 -6.32
N SER A 57 -3.10 10.38 -6.74
CA SER A 57 -2.31 11.35 -7.50
C SER A 57 -1.37 12.09 -6.56
N ARG A 58 -0.08 12.11 -6.88
CA ARG A 58 0.94 12.80 -6.07
C ARG A 58 0.85 14.31 -6.16
N GLU A 59 0.55 14.84 -7.34
CA GLU A 59 0.25 16.27 -7.51
C GLU A 59 -0.86 16.73 -6.56
N LYS A 60 -1.95 15.94 -6.43
CA LYS A 60 -3.03 16.24 -5.49
C LYS A 60 -2.59 16.13 -4.02
N LEU A 61 -1.71 15.20 -3.69
CA LEU A 61 -1.17 15.05 -2.34
C LEU A 61 -0.26 16.22 -1.95
N ASP A 62 0.49 16.77 -2.89
CA ASP A 62 1.39 17.91 -2.65
C ASP A 62 0.60 19.14 -2.17
N HIS A 63 -0.62 19.35 -2.68
CA HIS A 63 -1.53 20.42 -2.21
C HIS A 63 -2.03 20.23 -0.77
N ILE A 64 -2.02 19.01 -0.25
CA ILE A 64 -2.46 18.68 1.13
C ILE A 64 -1.26 18.72 2.09
N SER A 65 -0.04 18.50 1.59
CA SER A 65 1.17 18.36 2.41
C SER A 65 1.70 19.68 2.99
N THR A 66 1.17 20.83 2.58
CA THR A 66 1.63 22.16 3.02
C THR A 66 0.95 22.65 4.32
N ALA A 67 1.07 21.87 5.40
CA ALA A 67 0.77 22.33 6.76
C ALA A 67 2.05 22.77 7.49
#